data_AF-A0A832MCI9-F1
#
_entry.id   AF-A0A832MCI9-F1
#
_cell.length_a   1.000
_cell.length_b   1.000
_cell.length_c   1.000
_cell.angle_alpha   90.00
_cell.angle_beta   90.00
_cell.angle_gamma   90.00
#
_symmetry.space_group_name_H-M   'P 1'
#
loop_
_entity.id
_entity.type
_entity.pdbx_description
1 polymer ?
#
loop_
_entity_poly.entity_id
_entity_poly.type
_entity_poly.pdbx_seq_one_letter_code
_entity_poly.pdbx_strand_id
1 'polypeptide(L)'
;MRTYVWGTDLSGSMQGAGGVDGLLKLTYYGTSTINAFGAYNGNGNVTALIEAANGSVCARYEYGPFAEPIRSSGPLCKLKPICFSTKYTDTESGFLYYGYRCYNSSTGRWLNRDTVGELGGVNVLSWLVNDAANHSDAEGWFPIETYSEGRAYVDPA
;
A
#
# COMPACT_ATOMS: atom_id res chain seq x y z
N MET A 1 6.76 -10.28 18.01
CA MET A 1 7.71 -9.98 16.90
C MET A 1 7.03 -10.31 15.57
N ARG A 2 7.49 -9.77 14.44
CA ARG A 2 6.95 -10.05 13.10
C ARG A 2 8.08 -10.13 12.08
N THR A 3 7.92 -10.96 11.06
CA THR A 3 8.81 -11.00 9.88
C THR A 3 7.98 -11.04 8.60
N TYR A 4 8.57 -10.55 7.52
CA TYR A 4 7.91 -10.41 6.23
C TYR A 4 8.74 -11.10 5.16
N VAL A 5 8.07 -11.78 4.23
CA VAL A 5 8.67 -12.31 3.00
C VAL A 5 8.09 -11.52 1.84
N TRP A 6 8.99 -10.99 1.02
CA TRP A 6 8.67 -10.15 -0.13
C TRP A 6 8.99 -10.87 -1.42
N GLY A 7 8.22 -10.59 -2.46
CA GLY A 7 8.38 -11.11 -3.81
C GLY A 7 8.33 -10.00 -4.83
N THR A 8 8.08 -10.38 -6.08
CA THR A 8 7.82 -9.42 -7.15
C THR A 8 6.54 -8.65 -6.86
N ASP A 9 6.59 -7.35 -7.11
CA ASP A 9 5.47 -6.44 -7.02
C ASP A 9 4.67 -6.43 -8.34
N LEU A 10 3.63 -5.60 -8.42
CA LEU A 10 2.75 -5.47 -9.61
C LEU A 10 3.49 -5.20 -10.94
N SER A 11 4.75 -4.76 -10.91
CA SER A 11 5.56 -4.58 -12.12
C SER A 11 6.17 -5.88 -12.66
N GLY A 12 6.09 -6.99 -11.90
CA GLY A 12 6.81 -8.22 -12.18
C GLY A 12 8.29 -8.20 -11.76
N SER A 13 8.75 -7.12 -11.13
CA SER A 13 10.09 -6.99 -10.55
C SER A 13 10.00 -6.78 -9.03
N MET A 14 11.14 -6.73 -8.32
CA MET A 14 11.10 -6.55 -6.86
C MET A 14 10.64 -5.16 -6.41
N GLN A 15 10.84 -4.11 -7.23
CA GLN A 15 10.63 -2.71 -6.82
C GLN A 15 10.06 -1.79 -7.91
N GLY A 16 9.78 -2.27 -9.13
CA GLY A 16 9.27 -1.43 -10.21
C GLY A 16 7.88 -0.83 -9.95
N ALA A 17 7.17 -1.31 -8.93
CA ALA A 17 5.95 -0.72 -8.38
C ALA A 17 6.15 -0.25 -6.93
N GLY A 18 7.38 -0.02 -6.48
CA GLY A 18 7.68 0.36 -5.10
C GLY A 18 7.26 -0.70 -4.07
N GLY A 19 7.20 -1.98 -4.46
CA GLY A 19 6.78 -3.08 -3.59
C GLY A 19 5.27 -3.24 -3.41
N VAL A 20 4.44 -2.48 -4.13
CA VAL A 20 2.97 -2.64 -4.12
C VAL A 20 2.59 -4.02 -4.68
N ASP A 21 1.80 -4.80 -3.93
CA ASP A 21 1.49 -6.21 -4.22
C ASP A 21 2.67 -7.19 -3.95
N GLY A 22 3.76 -6.69 -3.37
CA GLY A 22 4.98 -7.48 -3.16
C GLY A 22 5.01 -8.34 -1.88
N LEU A 23 4.07 -8.19 -0.94
CA LEU A 23 4.11 -8.93 0.32
C LEU A 23 3.57 -10.37 0.13
N LEU A 24 4.47 -11.35 0.13
CA LEU A 24 4.06 -12.75 -0.01
C LEU A 24 3.53 -13.32 1.29
N LYS A 25 4.28 -13.15 2.39
CA LYS A 25 3.96 -13.78 3.68
C LYS A 25 4.30 -12.87 4.86
N LEU A 26 3.40 -12.85 5.84
CA LEU A 26 3.63 -12.37 7.19
C LEU A 26 3.80 -13.57 8.13
N THR A 27 4.84 -13.55 8.95
CA THR A 27 4.92 -14.41 10.14
C THR A 27 4.79 -13.55 11.39
N TYR A 28 3.76 -13.81 12.18
CA TYR A 28 3.52 -13.17 13.46
C TYR A 28 3.94 -14.11 14.60
N TYR A 29 4.79 -13.61 15.49
CA TYR A 29 5.24 -14.31 16.69
C TYR A 29 4.57 -13.68 17.91
N GLY A 30 3.44 -14.26 18.32
CA GLY A 30 2.74 -13.95 19.58
C GLY A 30 2.63 -15.20 20.45
N THR A 31 1.48 -15.38 21.12
CA THR A 31 1.19 -16.60 21.90
C THR A 31 1.33 -17.88 21.07
N SER A 32 0.92 -17.80 19.80
CA SER A 32 1.17 -18.80 18.78
C SER A 32 1.84 -18.13 17.57
N THR A 33 2.62 -18.91 16.82
CA THR A 33 3.17 -18.43 15.54
C THR A 33 2.12 -18.58 14.46
N ILE A 34 1.75 -17.46 13.83
CA ILE A 34 0.81 -17.44 12.71
C ILE A 34 1.58 -17.11 11.44
N ASN A 35 1.51 -17.98 10.44
CA ASN A 35 2.00 -17.72 9.09
C ASN A 35 0.79 -17.39 8.22
N ALA A 36 0.77 -16.21 7.61
CA ALA A 36 -0.35 -15.78 6.77
C ALA A 36 0.14 -15.22 5.43
N PHE A 37 -0.55 -15.60 4.34
CA PHE A 37 -0.32 -15.09 3.00
C PHE A 37 -1.19 -13.87 2.71
N GLY A 38 -0.66 -12.90 1.96
CA GLY A 38 -1.40 -11.73 1.50
C GLY A 38 -2.37 -12.07 0.37
N ALA A 39 -3.57 -11.50 0.42
CA ALA A 39 -4.50 -11.44 -0.69
C ALA A 39 -4.77 -9.98 -1.06
N TYR A 40 -4.99 -9.71 -2.34
CA TYR A 40 -4.95 -8.36 -2.91
C TYR A 40 -6.16 -8.03 -3.77
N ASN A 41 -6.46 -6.75 -3.92
CA ASN A 41 -7.36 -6.27 -4.98
C ASN A 41 -6.57 -5.91 -6.25
N GLY A 42 -7.27 -5.53 -7.32
CA GLY A 42 -6.65 -5.19 -8.61
C GLY A 42 -5.63 -4.03 -8.56
N ASN A 43 -5.67 -3.19 -7.52
CA ASN A 43 -4.72 -2.09 -7.33
C ASN A 43 -3.55 -2.46 -6.39
N GLY A 44 -3.42 -3.74 -5.99
CA GLY A 44 -2.32 -4.22 -5.13
C GLY A 44 -2.44 -3.83 -3.66
N ASN A 45 -3.65 -3.49 -3.21
CA ASN A 45 -3.91 -3.26 -1.79
C ASN A 45 -4.18 -4.59 -1.09
N VAL A 46 -3.61 -4.79 0.11
CA VAL A 46 -3.86 -6.02 0.87
C VAL A 46 -5.29 -6.02 1.39
N THR A 47 -6.14 -6.93 0.90
CA THR A 47 -7.55 -7.06 1.31
C THR A 47 -7.76 -8.13 2.36
N ALA A 48 -6.89 -9.15 2.42
CA ALA A 48 -6.95 -10.18 3.45
C ALA A 48 -5.58 -10.78 3.79
N LEU A 49 -5.53 -11.41 4.95
CA LEU A 49 -4.47 -12.34 5.34
C LEU A 49 -5.06 -13.72 5.56
N ILE A 50 -4.53 -14.73 4.88
CA ILE A 50 -5.01 -16.11 4.93
C ILE A 50 -4.00 -16.98 5.66
N GLU A 51 -4.43 -17.66 6.72
CA GLU A 51 -3.57 -18.53 7.52
C GLU A 51 -3.08 -19.73 6.69
N ALA A 52 -1.78 -19.93 6.66
CA ALA A 52 -1.15 -21.02 5.93
C ALA A 52 -1.54 -22.40 6.47
N ALA A 53 -1.84 -22.51 7.76
CA ALA A 53 -2.07 -23.79 8.43
C ALA A 53 -3.46 -24.39 8.11
N ASN A 54 -4.48 -23.55 7.93
CA ASN A 54 -5.88 -23.99 7.85
C ASN A 54 -6.73 -23.21 6.83
N GLY A 55 -6.15 -22.23 6.11
CA GLY A 55 -6.87 -21.41 5.13
C GLY A 55 -7.86 -20.40 5.74
N SER A 56 -7.88 -20.24 7.06
CA SER A 56 -8.77 -19.29 7.74
C SER A 56 -8.34 -17.85 7.49
N VAL A 57 -9.28 -16.91 7.57
CA VAL A 57 -8.98 -15.49 7.37
C VAL A 57 -8.54 -14.85 8.68
N CYS A 58 -7.26 -14.49 8.79
CA CYS A 58 -6.67 -13.84 9.97
C CYS A 58 -6.90 -12.33 10.01
N ALA A 59 -7.09 -11.69 8.86
CA ALA A 59 -7.41 -10.28 8.74
C ALA A 59 -8.20 -10.01 7.46
N ARG A 60 -9.12 -9.06 7.51
CA ARG A 60 -9.80 -8.48 6.35
C ARG A 60 -9.72 -6.96 6.42
N TYR A 61 -9.52 -6.36 5.26
CA TYR A 61 -9.45 -4.91 5.10
C TYR A 61 -10.30 -4.45 3.92
N GLU A 62 -10.99 -3.35 4.11
CA GLU A 62 -11.64 -2.58 3.04
C GLU A 62 -11.22 -1.14 3.19
N TYR A 63 -10.95 -0.51 2.05
CA TYR A 63 -10.45 0.85 1.98
C TYR A 63 -11.36 1.66 1.07
N GLY A 64 -11.50 2.94 1.38
CA GLY A 64 -12.00 3.90 0.42
C GLY A 64 -10.89 4.35 -0.53
N PRO A 65 -11.24 5.20 -1.52
CA PRO A 65 -10.34 5.57 -2.61
C PRO A 65 -9.07 6.29 -2.13
N PHE A 66 -9.12 6.99 -1.01
CA PHE A 66 -8.00 7.76 -0.45
C PHE A 66 -7.29 7.00 0.67
N ALA A 67 -7.35 5.67 0.66
CA ALA A 67 -6.78 4.77 1.65
C ALA A 67 -7.40 4.85 3.06
N GLU A 68 -8.56 5.49 3.20
CA GLU A 68 -9.31 5.48 4.45
C GLU A 68 -9.79 4.06 4.78
N PRO A 69 -9.54 3.52 5.99
CA PRO A 69 -10.02 2.19 6.34
C PRO A 69 -11.54 2.22 6.54
N ILE A 70 -12.29 1.56 5.65
CA ILE A 70 -13.75 1.38 5.77
C ILE A 70 -14.06 0.22 6.73
N ARG A 71 -13.28 -0.87 6.62
CA ARG A 71 -13.43 -2.05 7.46
C ARG A 71 -12.08 -2.65 7.79
N SER A 72 -11.91 -3.06 9.04
CA SER A 72 -10.75 -3.82 9.49
C SER A 72 -11.19 -4.82 10.55
N SER A 73 -11.02 -6.12 10.29
CA SER A 73 -11.46 -7.17 11.20
C SER A 73 -10.52 -8.38 11.21
N GLY A 74 -10.55 -9.14 12.30
CA GLY A 74 -9.73 -10.34 12.49
C GLY A 74 -8.56 -10.14 13.46
N PRO A 75 -8.00 -11.24 13.99
CA PRO A 75 -6.98 -11.20 15.05
C PRO A 75 -5.69 -10.49 14.63
N LEU A 76 -5.32 -10.53 13.35
CA LEU A 76 -4.10 -9.85 12.86
C LEU A 76 -4.35 -8.42 12.36
N CYS A 77 -5.60 -7.93 12.33
CA CYS A 77 -5.90 -6.68 11.62
C CYS A 77 -5.23 -5.45 12.26
N LYS A 78 -5.26 -5.36 13.60
CA LYS A 78 -4.61 -4.31 14.40
C LYS A 78 -3.12 -4.55 14.62
N LEU A 79 -2.67 -5.77 14.37
CA LEU A 79 -1.30 -6.21 14.57
C LEU A 79 -0.50 -6.13 13.26
N LYS A 80 -0.98 -5.48 12.21
CA LYS A 80 -0.26 -5.40 10.94
C LYS A 80 -0.21 -3.94 10.48
N PRO A 81 0.99 -3.34 10.40
CA PRO A 81 1.13 -2.00 9.87
C PRO A 81 1.26 -1.97 8.34
N ILE A 82 1.14 -3.08 7.60
CA ILE A 82 1.29 -3.06 6.13
C ILE A 82 -0.07 -3.27 5.48
N CYS A 83 -0.66 -2.26 4.87
CA CYS A 83 -2.07 -2.29 4.47
C CYS A 83 -2.24 -1.84 3.01
N PHE A 84 -2.77 -0.64 2.82
CA PHE A 84 -3.01 -0.03 1.52
C PHE A 84 -1.69 0.15 0.76
N SER A 85 -1.70 -0.16 -0.54
CA SER A 85 -0.54 -0.15 -1.44
C SER A 85 0.67 -0.94 -0.89
N THR A 86 0.45 -1.89 0.02
CA THR A 86 1.52 -2.60 0.73
C THR A 86 2.51 -1.66 1.44
N LYS A 87 2.06 -0.46 1.82
CA LYS A 87 2.85 0.54 2.55
C LYS A 87 2.67 0.43 4.04
N TYR A 88 3.66 0.93 4.76
CA TYR A 88 3.64 0.99 6.21
C TYR A 88 2.66 2.08 6.66
N THR A 89 1.57 1.69 7.32
CA THR A 89 0.67 2.52 8.10
C THR A 89 1.16 2.57 9.53
N ASP A 90 1.50 3.78 9.99
CA ASP A 90 1.69 4.04 11.41
C ASP A 90 0.33 4.05 12.11
N THR A 91 0.13 3.14 13.07
CA THR A 91 -1.17 3.00 13.75
C THR A 91 -1.46 4.10 14.76
N GLU A 92 -0.44 4.81 15.24
CA GLU A 92 -0.61 5.91 16.20
C GLU A 92 -1.14 7.17 15.51
N SER A 93 -0.55 7.55 14.37
CA SER A 93 -0.98 8.71 13.59
C SER A 93 -2.03 8.40 12.51
N GLY A 94 -2.09 7.16 12.05
CA GLY A 94 -2.87 6.76 10.87
C GLY A 94 -2.22 7.10 9.54
N PHE A 95 -0.97 7.60 9.52
CA PHE A 95 -0.28 8.01 8.32
C PHE A 95 0.38 6.83 7.58
N LEU A 96 0.43 6.93 6.25
CA LEU A 96 1.07 5.93 5.40
C LEU A 96 2.42 6.43 4.91
N TYR A 97 3.48 5.66 5.15
CA TYR A 97 4.83 5.97 4.70
C TYR A 97 5.11 5.30 3.35
N TYR A 98 5.35 6.13 2.33
CA TYR A 98 5.62 5.68 0.96
C TYR A 98 7.11 5.60 0.61
N GLY A 99 8.00 6.08 1.49
CA GLY A 99 9.44 6.18 1.26
C GLY A 99 9.88 7.64 1.26
N TYR A 100 9.48 8.40 0.25
CA TYR A 100 9.83 9.83 0.16
C TYR A 100 8.84 10.75 0.87
N ARG A 101 7.59 10.32 0.99
CA ARG A 101 6.52 11.12 1.58
C ARG A 101 5.67 10.33 2.56
N CYS A 102 5.15 11.04 3.54
CA CYS A 102 4.12 10.53 4.45
C CYS A 102 2.75 11.04 3.98
N TYR A 103 1.80 10.14 3.85
CA TYR A 103 0.46 10.41 3.37
C TYR A 103 -0.56 10.38 4.51
N ASN A 104 -1.46 11.35 4.50
CA ASN A 104 -2.57 11.42 5.43
C ASN A 104 -3.88 11.03 4.72
N SER A 105 -4.35 9.81 4.96
CA SER A 105 -5.61 9.31 4.38
C SER A 105 -6.85 10.07 4.86
N SER A 106 -6.81 10.67 6.06
CA SER A 106 -7.95 11.43 6.59
C SER A 106 -8.22 12.73 5.85
N THR A 107 -7.17 13.31 5.24
CA THR A 107 -7.28 14.56 4.47
C THR A 107 -7.08 14.35 2.97
N GLY A 108 -6.71 13.14 2.53
CA GLY A 108 -6.44 12.83 1.13
C GLY A 108 -5.18 13.52 0.58
N ARG A 109 -4.19 13.82 1.42
CA ARG A 109 -3.03 14.66 1.04
C ARG A 109 -1.70 14.18 1.59
N TRP A 110 -0.63 14.52 0.89
CA TRP A 110 0.73 14.40 1.41
C TRP A 110 0.98 15.39 2.56
N LEU A 111 1.74 14.96 3.57
CA LEU A 111 2.14 15.80 4.70
C LEU A 111 3.29 16.77 4.34
N ASN A 112 4.13 16.38 3.38
CA ASN A 112 5.22 17.18 2.86
C ASN A 112 5.04 17.46 1.36
N ARG A 113 5.63 18.57 0.89
CA ARG A 113 5.65 18.93 -0.54
C ARG A 113 6.34 17.85 -1.36
N ASP A 114 5.89 17.69 -2.59
CA ASP A 114 6.54 16.83 -3.58
C ASP A 114 8.03 17.17 -3.72
N THR A 115 8.87 16.14 -3.68
CA THR A 115 10.33 16.28 -3.80
C THR A 115 10.75 16.70 -5.20
N VAL A 116 9.95 16.40 -6.23
CA VAL A 116 10.17 16.88 -7.61
C VAL A 116 9.48 18.21 -7.90
N GLY A 117 8.81 18.81 -6.90
CA GLY A 117 8.14 20.09 -7.03
C GLY A 117 7.01 20.08 -8.06
N GLU A 118 6.90 21.16 -8.82
CA GLU A 118 5.80 21.38 -9.79
C GLU A 118 5.87 20.45 -11.01
N LEU A 119 7.00 19.74 -11.20
CA LEU A 119 7.12 18.68 -12.21
C LEU A 119 6.12 17.54 -11.92
N GLY A 120 5.86 17.24 -10.65
CA GLY A 120 4.83 16.28 -10.21
C GLY A 120 3.40 16.81 -10.31
N GLY A 121 3.23 18.06 -10.74
CA GLY A 121 1.96 18.76 -10.84
C GLY A 121 1.94 20.05 -10.01
N VAL A 122 1.10 21.00 -10.44
CA VAL A 122 0.99 22.34 -9.81
C VAL A 122 0.61 22.25 -8.33
N ASN A 123 -0.14 21.22 -7.94
CA ASN A 123 -0.47 20.96 -6.54
C ASN A 123 0.50 19.94 -5.93
N VAL A 124 1.60 20.45 -5.37
CA VAL A 124 2.68 19.66 -4.73
C VAL A 124 2.26 18.87 -3.48
N LEU A 125 1.00 18.96 -3.05
CA LEU A 125 0.43 18.18 -1.93
C LEU A 125 -0.66 17.20 -2.40
N SER A 126 -0.97 17.16 -3.70
CA SER A 126 -2.03 16.31 -4.25
C SER A 126 -1.63 14.84 -4.19
N TRP A 127 -2.56 14.01 -3.72
CA TRP A 127 -2.47 12.57 -3.84
C TRP A 127 -3.13 12.12 -5.14
N LEU A 128 -2.37 11.46 -6.02
CA LEU A 128 -2.87 10.82 -7.24
C LEU A 128 -3.76 11.70 -8.13
N VAL A 129 -3.51 13.01 -8.14
CA VAL A 129 -4.30 14.00 -8.89
C VAL A 129 -5.82 13.92 -8.58
N ASN A 130 -6.18 13.44 -7.39
CA ASN A 130 -7.54 13.12 -6.96
C ASN A 130 -8.26 12.02 -7.77
N ASP A 131 -7.52 11.18 -8.49
CA ASP A 131 -8.03 10.04 -9.23
C ASP A 131 -7.30 8.75 -8.85
N ALA A 132 -7.49 8.37 -7.58
CA ALA A 132 -6.87 7.18 -6.98
C ALA A 132 -7.38 5.85 -7.55
N ALA A 133 -8.44 5.87 -8.36
CA ALA A 133 -8.92 4.69 -9.07
C ALA A 133 -8.02 4.37 -10.27
N ASN A 134 -7.53 5.40 -10.96
CA ASN A 134 -6.77 5.26 -12.20
C ASN A 134 -5.27 5.51 -12.04
N HIS A 135 -4.80 6.02 -10.90
CA HIS A 135 -3.39 6.33 -10.67
C HIS A 135 -2.79 5.55 -9.50
N SER A 136 -1.46 5.45 -9.49
CA SER A 136 -0.67 4.92 -8.38
C SER A 136 0.61 5.75 -8.21
N ASP A 137 1.01 6.04 -6.97
CA ASP A 137 2.29 6.67 -6.65
C ASP A 137 3.07 5.68 -5.80
N ALA A 138 3.91 4.92 -6.49
CA ALA A 138 4.58 3.76 -5.94
C ALA A 138 5.55 4.10 -4.82
N GLU A 139 6.22 5.26 -4.86
CA GLU A 139 7.28 5.60 -3.88
C GLU A 139 7.04 6.97 -3.20
N GLY A 140 5.97 7.67 -3.57
CA GLY A 140 5.64 8.98 -3.04
C GLY A 140 6.49 10.08 -3.65
N TRP A 141 6.70 10.05 -4.96
CA TRP A 141 7.53 10.99 -5.70
C TRP A 141 6.92 11.37 -7.05
N PHE A 142 6.11 10.50 -7.67
CA PHE A 142 5.40 10.82 -8.90
C PHE A 142 4.20 9.89 -9.11
N PRO A 143 2.99 10.42 -9.41
CA PRO A 143 1.84 9.58 -9.77
C PRO A 143 1.99 9.03 -11.20
N ILE A 144 1.74 7.73 -11.37
CA ILE A 144 1.77 7.02 -12.65
C ILE A 144 0.34 6.57 -12.99
N GLU A 145 -0.07 6.73 -14.26
CA GLU A 145 -1.35 6.23 -14.77
C GLU A 145 -1.36 4.70 -14.87
N THR A 146 -2.48 4.09 -14.47
CA THR A 146 -2.68 2.64 -14.38
C THR A 146 -3.67 2.20 -15.46
N TYR A 147 -3.24 2.11 -16.73
CA TYR A 147 -4.07 1.53 -17.79
C TYR A 147 -3.96 0.00 -17.83
N SER A 148 -5.02 -0.66 -18.32
CA SER A 148 -5.15 -2.12 -18.47
C SER A 148 -4.13 -2.79 -19.40
N GLU A 149 -3.24 -2.03 -20.05
CA GLU A 149 -2.24 -2.54 -21.00
C GLU A 149 -0.78 -2.43 -20.52
N GLY A 150 -0.56 -2.20 -19.23
CA GLY A 150 0.78 -2.17 -18.64
C GLY A 150 1.24 -0.76 -18.29
N ARG A 151 2.03 -0.67 -17.22
CA ARG A 151 2.50 0.57 -16.61
C ARG A 151 3.42 1.30 -17.59
N ALA A 152 2.95 2.40 -18.17
CA ALA A 152 3.82 3.31 -18.91
C ALA A 152 4.40 4.35 -17.94
N TYR A 153 5.70 4.25 -17.68
CA TYR A 153 6.48 5.35 -17.11
C TYR A 153 6.51 6.46 -18.16
N VAL A 154 5.83 7.58 -17.90
CA VAL A 154 5.98 8.78 -18.72
C VAL A 154 7.12 9.58 -18.11
N ASP A 155 8.30 9.48 -18.72
CA ASP A 155 9.47 10.29 -18.37
C ASP A 155 9.12 11.77 -18.62
N PRO A 156 9.13 12.65 -17.59
CA PRO A 156 8.97 14.07 -17.81
C PRO A 156 10.27 14.63 -18.40
N ALA A 157 10.24 14.92 -19.70
CA ALA A 157 11.28 15.66 -20.41
C ALA A 157 11.54 17.05 -19.80
#